data_AF-A0A415MEW3-F1
#
_entry.id   AF-A0A415MEW3-F1
#
_cell.length_a   1.000
_cell.length_b   1.000
_cell.length_c   1.000
_cell.angle_alpha   90.00
_cell.angle_beta   90.00
_cell.angle_gamma   90.00
#
_symmetry.space_group_name_H-M   'P 1'
#
loop_
_entity.id
_entity.type
_entity.pdbx_description
1 polymer ?
#
loop_
_entity_poly.entity_id
_entity_poly.type
_entity_poly.pdbx_seq_one_letter_code
_entity_poly.pdbx_strand_id
1 'polypeptide(L)'
;MVQPTSGFHVYSDLNTWIDFMIVIDIYENFSKAEKIIREAEETYWTDEDAYSETMADWIGSKLEDNNISFEIFFKDEDEESD
;
A
#
# COMPACT_ATOMS: atom_id res chain seq x y z
N MET A 1 -9.54 23.95 0.61
CA MET A 1 -8.12 23.72 0.90
C MET A 1 -7.84 22.29 0.54
N VAL A 2 -7.17 22.03 -0.59
CA VAL A 2 -6.81 20.67 -0.99
C VAL A 2 -5.48 20.40 -0.32
N GLN A 3 -5.49 19.65 0.77
CA GLN A 3 -4.24 19.24 1.40
C GLN A 3 -3.61 18.18 0.51
N PRO A 4 -2.29 18.25 0.24
CA PRO A 4 -1.62 17.22 -0.55
C PRO A 4 -1.55 15.96 0.30
N THR A 5 -2.54 15.08 0.17
CA THR A 5 -2.44 13.70 0.64
C THR A 5 -1.33 13.06 -0.18
N SER A 6 -0.19 12.81 0.47
CA SER A 6 0.94 12.16 -0.19
C SER A 6 0.67 10.67 -0.14
N GLY A 7 0.40 10.09 -1.30
CA GLY A 7 0.12 8.67 -1.46
C GLY A 7 1.25 7.93 -2.18
N PHE A 8 1.39 6.65 -1.88
CA PHE A 8 2.27 5.71 -2.57
C PHE A 8 1.42 4.87 -3.50
N HIS A 9 1.80 4.83 -4.78
CA HIS A 9 1.19 3.92 -5.74
C HIS A 9 2.00 2.64 -5.79
N VAL A 10 1.38 1.54 -5.37
CA VAL A 10 1.95 0.20 -5.40
C VAL A 10 1.30 -0.55 -6.56
N TYR A 11 2.10 -0.85 -7.59
CA TYR A 11 1.64 -1.60 -8.74
C TYR A 11 2.67 -2.62 -9.22
N SER A 12 2.20 -3.67 -9.87
CA SER A 12 3.06 -4.66 -10.51
C SER A 12 2.69 -4.84 -11.98
N ASP A 13 3.67 -4.66 -12.88
CA ASP A 13 3.52 -4.98 -14.30
C ASP A 13 3.31 -6.48 -14.55
N LEU A 14 3.69 -7.33 -13.59
CA LEU A 14 3.63 -8.79 -13.70
C LEU A 14 2.39 -9.39 -13.04
N ASN A 15 1.80 -8.68 -12.07
CA ASN A 15 0.63 -9.13 -11.32
C ASN A 15 -0.41 -8.02 -11.26
N THR A 16 -1.44 -8.13 -12.10
CA THR A 16 -2.52 -7.12 -12.21
C THR A 16 -3.38 -7.00 -10.96
N TRP A 17 -3.27 -7.94 -10.01
CA TRP A 17 -3.97 -7.86 -8.73
C TRP A 17 -3.25 -6.93 -7.75
N ILE A 18 -2.02 -6.52 -8.07
CA ILE A 18 -1.25 -5.53 -7.33
C ILE A 18 -1.37 -4.21 -8.10
N ASP A 19 -2.44 -3.47 -7.83
CA ASP A 19 -2.63 -2.07 -8.25
C ASP A 19 -3.48 -1.34 -7.20
N PHE A 20 -2.82 -0.64 -6.29
CA PHE A 20 -3.48 0.10 -5.23
C PHE A 20 -2.68 1.32 -4.77
N MET A 21 -3.37 2.31 -4.22
CA MET A 21 -2.79 3.50 -3.64
C MET A 21 -2.86 3.43 -2.13
N ILE A 22 -1.74 3.64 -1.46
CA ILE A 22 -1.66 3.81 -0.01
C ILE A 22 -1.58 5.31 0.27
N VAL A 23 -2.53 5.84 1.02
CA VAL A 23 -2.57 7.24 1.42
C VAL A 23 -2.20 7.33 2.89
N ILE A 24 -1.13 8.08 3.19
CA ILE A 24 -0.66 8.27 4.56
C ILE A 24 -1.23 9.59 5.12
N ASP A 25 -1.60 9.60 6.40
CA ASP A 25 -2.06 10.82 7.07
C ASP A 25 -0.97 11.91 7.03
N ILE A 26 -1.37 13.17 6.86
CA ILE A 26 -0.46 14.33 6.81
C ILE A 26 0.33 14.55 8.11
N TYR A 27 -0.13 13.99 9.23
CA TYR A 27 0.56 14.08 10.53
C TYR A 27 1.60 12.98 10.74
N GLU A 28 1.62 11.97 9.86
CA GLU A 28 2.52 10.82 9.93
C GLU A 28 3.87 11.10 9.27
N ASN A 29 4.87 10.32 9.65
CA ASN A 29 6.21 10.45 9.08
C ASN A 29 6.29 9.76 7.72
N PHE A 30 6.05 10.53 6.65
CA PHE A 30 6.06 10.04 5.27
C PHE A 30 7.34 9.28 4.89
N SER A 31 8.51 9.75 5.31
CA SER A 31 9.79 9.07 5.03
C SER A 31 9.91 7.73 5.75
N LYS A 32 9.32 7.60 6.94
CA LYS A 32 9.24 6.32 7.66
C LYS A 32 8.28 5.37 6.93
N ALA A 33 7.12 5.87 6.52
CA ALA A 33 6.12 5.08 5.78
C ALA A 33 6.69 4.56 4.45
N GLU A 34 7.36 5.42 3.66
CA GLU A 34 8.01 5.01 2.41
C GLU A 34 8.97 3.84 2.63
N LYS A 35 9.81 3.94 3.66
CA LYS A 35 10.80 2.91 3.97
C LYS A 35 10.13 1.57 4.30
N ILE A 36 9.09 1.60 5.13
CA ILE A 36 8.33 0.40 5.51
C ILE A 36 7.63 -0.21 4.31
N ILE A 37 6.99 0.59 3.46
CA ILE A 37 6.30 0.12 2.25
C ILE A 37 7.27 -0.59 1.33
N ARG A 38 8.44 0.01 1.04
CA ARG A 38 9.47 -0.61 0.20
C ARG A 38 10.02 -1.90 0.81
N GLU A 39 10.34 -1.89 2.10
CA GLU A 39 10.82 -3.08 2.79
C GLU A 39 9.75 -4.19 2.77
N ALA A 40 8.47 -3.85 2.93
CA ALA A 40 7.35 -4.77 2.85
C ALA A 40 7.15 -5.35 1.43
N GLU A 41 7.23 -4.53 0.39
CA GLU A 41 7.18 -4.98 -1.01
C GLU A 41 8.32 -5.96 -1.34
N GLU A 42 9.55 -5.64 -0.95
CA GLU A 42 10.71 -6.49 -1.20
C GLU A 42 10.60 -7.82 -0.45
N THR A 43 10.12 -7.78 0.80
CA THR A 43 10.01 -8.98 1.64
C THR A 43 8.82 -9.86 1.27
N TYR A 44 7.72 -9.30 0.74
CA TYR A 44 6.51 -10.04 0.35
C TYR A 44 6.79 -11.25 -0.56
N TRP A 45 7.76 -11.11 -1.47
CA TRP A 45 8.12 -12.18 -2.42
C TRP A 45 8.96 -13.30 -1.82
N THR A 46 9.47 -13.11 -0.61
CA THR A 46 10.45 -14.01 0.03
C THR A 46 10.00 -14.54 1.39
N ASP A 47 9.10 -13.82 2.04
CA ASP A 47 8.58 -14.15 3.36
C ASP A 47 7.42 -15.14 3.23
N GLU A 48 7.52 -16.28 3.91
CA GLU A 48 6.48 -17.31 3.87
C GLU A 48 5.19 -16.87 4.57
N ASP A 49 5.28 -15.96 5.55
CA ASP A 49 4.10 -15.44 6.26
C ASP A 49 3.24 -14.58 5.31
N ALA A 50 3.89 -13.85 4.40
CA ALA A 50 3.23 -12.98 3.43
C ALA A 50 2.42 -13.74 2.36
N TYR A 51 2.72 -15.02 2.12
CA TYR A 51 2.00 -15.83 1.12
C TYR A 51 0.54 -16.12 1.49
N SER A 52 0.15 -15.88 2.74
CA SER A 52 -1.21 -16.11 3.21
C SER A 52 -2.15 -14.92 2.98
N GLU A 53 -1.62 -13.77 2.57
CA GLU A 53 -2.35 -12.50 2.47
C GLU A 53 -2.04 -11.73 1.18
N THR A 54 -2.84 -10.70 0.87
CA THR A 54 -2.57 -9.84 -0.28
C THR A 54 -1.41 -8.90 0.00
N MET A 55 -0.72 -8.40 -1.04
CA MET A 55 0.33 -7.39 -0.87
C MET A 55 -0.19 -6.16 -0.11
N ALA A 56 -1.45 -5.78 -0.34
CA ALA A 56 -2.07 -4.65 0.35
C ALA A 56 -2.25 -4.91 1.85
N ASP A 57 -2.78 -6.10 2.22
CA ASP A 57 -2.90 -6.51 3.63
C ASP A 57 -1.53 -6.60 4.31
N TRP A 58 -0.52 -7.14 3.60
CA TRP A 58 0.85 -7.28 4.13
C TRP A 58 1.45 -5.92 4.44
N ILE A 59 1.43 -5.02 3.46
CA ILE A 59 1.95 -3.66 3.65
C ILE A 59 1.15 -2.93 4.73
N GLY A 60 -0.18 -3.10 4.74
CA GLY A 60 -1.05 -2.52 5.75
C GLY A 60 -0.65 -2.96 7.16
N SER A 61 -0.49 -4.27 7.38
CA SER A 61 -0.05 -4.83 8.65
C SER A 61 1.30 -4.26 9.11
N LYS A 62 2.28 -4.12 8.19
CA LYS A 62 3.59 -3.51 8.53
C LYS A 62 3.49 -2.03 8.91
N LEU A 63 2.57 -1.29 8.30
CA LEU A 63 2.31 0.11 8.65
C LEU A 63 1.63 0.22 10.03
N GLU A 64 0.64 -0.63 10.31
CA GLU A 64 -0.03 -0.70 11.62
C GLU A 64 0.94 -1.06 12.75
N ASP A 65 1.80 -2.07 12.54
CA ASP A 65 2.86 -2.47 13.48
C ASP A 65 3.80 -1.30 13.84
N ASN A 66 3.96 -0.36 12.90
CA ASN A 66 4.79 0.82 13.05
C ASN A 66 4.04 2.06 13.57
N ASN A 67 2.77 1.89 13.96
CA ASN A 67 1.83 2.93 14.38
C ASN A 67 1.64 4.04 13.34
N ILE A 68 1.58 3.66 12.06
CA ILE A 68 1.33 4.60 10.96
C ILE A 68 -0.14 4.49 10.55
N SER A 69 -0.85 5.61 10.55
CA SER A 69 -2.22 5.66 10.05
C SER A 69 -2.23 5.82 8.52
N PHE A 70 -2.99 4.98 7.84
CA PHE A 70 -3.09 4.95 6.39
C PHE A 70 -4.49 4.53 5.92
N GLU A 71 -4.77 4.80 4.65
CA GLU A 71 -5.92 4.28 3.91
C GLU A 71 -5.44 3.63 2.62
N ILE A 72 -6.05 2.50 2.23
CA ILE A 72 -5.73 1.81 0.96
C ILE A 72 -6.91 1.97 0.01
N PHE A 73 -6.63 2.43 -1.20
CA PHE A 73 -7.58 2.55 -2.29
C PHE A 73 -7.16 1.60 -3.41
N PHE A 74 -8.00 0.61 -3.67
CA PHE A 74 -7.85 -0.23 -4.84
C PHE A 74 -8.41 0.52 -6.05
N LYS A 75 -7.77 0.37 -7.19
CA LYS A 75 -8.36 0.84 -8.43
C LYS A 75 -9.51 -0.12 -8.76
N ASP A 76 -10.75 0.31 -8.51
CA ASP A 76 -11.91 -0.37 -9.09
C ASP A 76 -11.68 -0.45 -10.60
N GLU A 77 -11.70 -1.65 -11.17
CA GLU A 77 -11.85 -1.82 -12.62
C GLU A 77 -13.05 -0.96 -13.01
N ASP A 78 -12.83 0.02 -13.89
CA ASP A 78 -13.88 0.86 -14.44
C ASP A 78 -15.13 -0.01 -14.66
N GLU A 79 -16.23 0.31 -13.97
CA GLU A 79 -17.56 -0.13 -14.38
C GLU A 79 -17.71 0.36 -15.84
N GLU A 80 -17.42 -0.52 -16.80
CA GLU A 80 -17.92 -0.42 -18.17
C GLU A 80 -19.46 -0.46 -18.04
N SER A 81 -20.03 0.72 -17.77
CA SER A 81 -21.46 0.96 -17.87
C SER A 81 -21.79 0.95 -19.37
N ASP A 82 -22.15 -0.23 -19.87
CA ASP A 82 -22.88 -0.41 -21.14
C ASP A 82 -24.37 -0.11 -20.96
#